data_AF-A0A5C6IXB7-F1
#
_entry.id   AF-A0A5C6IXB7-F1
#
_cell.length_a   1.000
_cell.length_b   1.000
_cell.length_c   1.000
_cell.angle_alpha   90.00
_cell.angle_beta   90.00
_cell.angle_gamma   90.00
#
_symmetry.space_group_name_H-M   'P 1'
#
loop_
_entity.id
_entity.type
_entity.pdbx_description
1 polymer ?
#
loop_
_entity_poly.entity_id
_entity_poly.type
_entity_poly.pdbx_seq_one_letter_code
_entity_poly.pdbx_strand_id
1 'polypeptide(L)' 'MSECRSSRRRRRRAGMSGRQLLLLQAALAGGVITALVIKELPGIMRELRIFRMTGGPGANRRYP' A
#
# COMPACT_ATOMS: atom_id res chain seq x y z
N MET A 1 -18.77 -22.29 -21.03
CA MET A 1 -17.66 -21.37 -20.65
C MET A 1 -18.24 -19.97 -20.66
N SER A 2 -18.48 -19.43 -19.47
CA SER A 2 -19.64 -18.58 -19.18
C SER A 2 -19.24 -17.31 -18.44
N GLU A 3 -18.43 -16.43 -19.03
CA GLU A 3 -17.97 -15.21 -18.31
C GLU A 3 -18.10 -13.87 -19.07
N CYS A 4 -18.55 -13.84 -20.33
CA CYS A 4 -18.59 -12.56 -21.08
C CYS A 4 -19.86 -11.70 -20.93
N ARG A 5 -20.78 -11.96 -19.99
CA ARG A 5 -22.10 -11.29 -19.99
C ARG A 5 -22.52 -10.57 -18.69
N SER A 6 -21.62 -10.35 -17.74
CA SER A 6 -21.99 -9.71 -16.46
C SER A 6 -21.74 -8.18 -16.41
N SER A 7 -20.83 -7.65 -17.22
CA SER A 7 -20.32 -6.27 -17.04
C SER A 7 -21.23 -5.16 -17.60
N ARG A 8 -22.26 -5.49 -18.39
CA ARG A 8 -23.11 -4.46 -19.06
C ARG A 8 -24.40 -4.11 -18.32
N ARG A 9 -24.87 -4.92 -17.37
CA ARG A 9 -26.18 -4.70 -16.70
C ARG A 9 -26.12 -3.74 -15.50
N ARG A 10 -24.93 -3.42 -14.98
CA ARG A 10 -24.76 -2.46 -13.86
C ARG A 10 -24.59 -0.99 -14.29
N ARG A 11 -24.82 -0.65 -15.56
CA ARG A 11 -24.68 0.75 -16.06
C ARG A 11 -25.95 1.59 -16.01
N ARG A 12 -27.09 1.03 -15.54
CA ARG A 12 -28.40 1.72 -15.59
C ARG A 12 -28.95 2.17 -14.23
N ARG A 13 -28.23 2.00 -13.12
CA ARG A 13 -28.68 2.42 -11.77
C ARG A 13 -27.54 3.00 -10.93
N ALA A 14 -26.95 4.11 -11.34
CA ALA A 14 -26.13 4.89 -10.44
C ALA A 14 -26.27 6.35 -10.83
N GLY A 15 -26.82 7.19 -9.95
CA GLY A 15 -26.84 8.65 -10.07
C GLY A 15 -25.45 9.30 -10.00
N MET A 16 -24.40 8.51 -10.22
CA MET A 16 -23.00 8.92 -10.26
C MET A 16 -22.33 8.14 -11.39
N SER A 17 -21.70 8.85 -12.32
CA SER A 17 -21.10 8.28 -13.53
C SER A 17 -20.17 7.12 -13.17
N GLY A 18 -20.27 5.99 -13.87
CA GLY A 18 -19.40 4.83 -13.62
C GLY A 18 -17.89 5.15 -13.71
N ARG A 19 -17.51 6.23 -14.41
CA ARG A 19 -16.14 6.77 -14.42
C ARG A 19 -15.72 7.36 -13.07
N GLN A 20 -16.66 7.99 -12.36
CA GLN A 20 -16.43 8.62 -11.07
C GLN A 20 -16.20 7.57 -9.97
N LEU A 21 -16.92 6.44 -10.03
CA LEU A 21 -16.66 5.31 -9.15
C LEU A 21 -15.29 4.67 -9.39
N LEU A 22 -14.87 4.55 -10.65
CA LEU A 22 -13.53 4.04 -11.01
C LEU A 22 -12.42 4.95 -10.50
N LEU A 23 -12.55 6.26 -10.68
CA LEU A 23 -11.59 7.25 -10.15
C LEU A 23 -11.54 7.22 -8.62
N LEU A 24 -12.70 7.15 -7.96
CA LEU A 24 -12.76 7.07 -6.50
C LEU A 24 -12.12 5.79 -5.96
N GLN A 25 -12.37 4.64 -6.61
CA GLN A 25 -11.71 3.38 -6.23
C GLN A 25 -10.20 3.43 -6.45
N ALA A 26 -9.74 3.98 -7.57
CA ALA A 26 -8.32 4.14 -7.84
C ALA A 26 -7.65 5.08 -6.82
N ALA A 27 -8.31 6.19 -6.48
CA ALA A 27 -7.81 7.12 -5.47
C ALA A 27 -7.77 6.51 -4.07
N LEU A 28 -8.81 5.77 -3.68
CA LEU A 28 -8.85 5.05 -2.40
C LEU A 28 -7.78 3.97 -2.32
N ALA A 29 -7.68 3.10 -3.33
CA ALA A 29 -6.69 2.04 -3.36
C ALA A 29 -5.26 2.60 -3.37
N GLY A 30 -4.99 3.60 -4.22
CA GLY A 30 -3.70 4.27 -4.29
C GLY A 30 -3.34 4.98 -2.97
N GLY A 31 -4.30 5.66 -2.34
CA GLY A 31 -4.11 6.33 -1.05
C GLY A 31 -3.78 5.36 0.07
N VAL A 32 -4.47 4.23 0.15
CA VAL A 32 -4.19 3.18 1.15
C VAL A 32 -2.80 2.58 0.94
N ILE A 33 -2.44 2.24 -0.30
CA ILE A 33 -1.10 1.72 -0.63
C ILE A 33 -0.02 2.74 -0.26
N THR A 34 -0.20 4.00 -0.64
CA THR A 34 0.76 5.07 -0.35
C THR A 34 0.91 5.29 1.16
N ALA A 35 -0.20 5.28 1.90
CA ALA A 35 -0.18 5.41 3.35
C ALA A 35 0.53 4.22 4.03
N LEU A 36 0.30 2.99 3.55
CA LEU A 36 1.01 1.81 4.03
C LEU A 36 2.51 1.93 3.73
N VAL A 37 2.89 2.31 2.51
CA VAL A 37 4.31 2.52 2.14
C VAL A 37 4.95 3.58 3.03
N ILE A 38 4.29 4.73 3.24
CA ILE A 38 4.78 5.80 4.13
C ILE A 38 4.85 5.35 5.59
N LYS A 39 4.03 4.38 6.02
CA LYS A 39 4.04 3.88 7.40
C LYS A 39 5.04 2.74 7.62
N GLU A 40 5.27 1.91 6.61
CA GLU A 40 6.27 0.82 6.64
C GLU A 40 7.69 1.35 6.41
N LEU A 41 7.88 2.37 5.56
CA LEU A 41 9.17 3.01 5.31
C LEU A 41 9.88 3.55 6.57
N PRO A 42 9.24 4.25 7.53
CA PRO A 42 9.88 4.69 8.76
C PRO A 42 10.15 3.52 9.70
N GLY A 43 9.41 2.41 9.63
CA GLY A 43 9.73 1.19 10.36
C GLY A 43 11.05 0.60 9.88
N ILE A 44 11.15 0.38 8.56
CA ILE A 44 12.37 -0.13 7.92
C ILE A 44 13.54 0.86 8.07
N MET A 45 13.30 2.16 7.86
CA MET A 45 14.33 3.19 8.07
C MET A 45 14.73 3.30 9.53
N ARG A 46 13.83 3.09 10.49
CA ARG A 46 14.17 3.09 11.92
C ARG A 46 15.04 1.88 12.26
N GLU A 47 14.73 0.71 11.72
CA GLU A 47 15.55 -0.49 11.87
C GLU A 47 16.93 -0.30 11.20
N LEU A 48 16.98 0.21 9.97
CA LEU A 48 18.22 0.54 9.25
C LEU A 48 19.02 1.65 9.93
N ARG A 49 18.35 2.63 10.54
CA ARG A 49 19.00 3.71 11.29
C ARG A 49 19.56 3.19 12.60
N ILE A 50 18.85 2.30 13.30
CA ILE A 50 19.39 1.58 14.45
C ILE A 50 20.58 0.75 14.00
N PHE A 51 20.48 -0.02 12.92
CA PHE A 51 21.56 -0.81 12.35
C PHE A 51 22.77 0.05 11.96
N ARG A 52 22.53 1.26 11.44
CA ARG A 52 23.57 2.25 11.11
C ARG A 52 24.17 2.93 12.34
N MET A 53 23.38 3.18 13.39
CA MET A 53 23.84 3.72 14.68
C MET A 53 24.57 2.67 15.53
N THR A 54 24.16 1.41 15.44
CA THR A 54 24.78 0.27 16.13
C THR A 54 25.88 -0.41 15.31
N GLY A 55 26.07 -0.01 14.04
CA GLY A 55 27.19 -0.45 13.21
C GLY A 55 27.18 -1.95 12.82
N GLY A 56 26.03 -2.63 12.93
CA GLY A 56 25.90 -4.06 12.65
C GLY A 56 26.25 -4.98 13.84
N PRO A 57 26.00 -6.30 13.72
CA PRO A 57 26.07 -7.30 14.80
C PRO A 57 27.46 -7.54 15.42
N GLY A 58 28.44 -6.70 15.13
CA GLY A 58 29.80 -6.75 15.69
C GLY A 58 30.04 -5.81 16.88
N ALA A 59 29.19 -4.81 17.12
CA ALA A 59 29.44 -3.82 18.19
C ALA A 59 29.10 -4.32 19.61
N ASN A 60 28.34 -5.41 19.75
CA ASN A 60 28.00 -6.01 21.04
C ASN A 60 28.98 -7.14 21.47
N ARG A 61 30.06 -7.37 20.71
CA ARG A 61 31.02 -8.48 20.95
C ARG A 61 32.26 -8.06 21.73
N ARG A 62 32.14 -7.01 22.55
CA ARG A 62 33.21 -6.51 23.42
C ARG A 62 32.73 -6.36 24.86
N TYR A 63 32.32 -7.49 25.42
CA TYR A 63 32.35 -7.76 26.85
C TYR A 63 32.85 -9.20 27.04
N PRO A 64 34.16 -9.42 27.27
CA PRO A 64 34.62 -10.11 28.46
C PRO A 64 34.47 -9.21 29.70
#